data_AF-A0A8B3GSW4-F1
#
_entry.id   AF-A0A8B3GSW4-F1
#
_cell.length_a   1.000
_cell.length_b   1.000
_cell.length_c   1.000
_cell.angle_alpha   90.00
_cell.angle_beta   90.00
_cell.angle_gamma   90.00
#
_symmetry.space_group_name_H-M   'P 1'
#
loop_
_entity.id
_entity.type
_entity.pdbx_description
1 polymer ?
#
loop_
_entity_poly.entity_id
_entity_poly.type
_entity_poly.pdbx_seq_one_letter_code
_entity_poly.pdbx_strand_id
1 'polypeptide(L)'
;MFFFVVILLFVAYQLVYDNGLNRQIKTGGLAAIHLHYPLLAAILSISTFIHLWLTQELDPRWFAAAITLALAVYYFSLIGYLRAYPTNKIDIGFKRWFYLGFSLMIFGVYSFMTAAMPLPFMLGLTAYLLANTLYLWQFILHPNDPLYNESDQ
;
A
#
# COMPACT_ATOMS: atom_id res chain seq x y z
N MET A 1 -1.87 11.99 13.19
CA MET A 1 -2.54 11.60 11.92
C MET A 1 -1.53 11.56 10.78
N PHE A 2 -0.96 12.69 10.33
CA PHE A 2 0.04 12.71 9.25
C PHE A 2 1.22 11.75 9.45
N PHE A 3 1.90 11.83 10.59
CA PHE A 3 3.00 10.91 10.92
C PHE A 3 2.57 9.44 10.93
N PHE A 4 1.32 9.15 11.29
CA PHE A 4 0.81 7.77 11.36
C PHE A 4 0.59 7.17 9.97
N VAL A 5 0.15 7.99 9.00
CA VAL A 5 0.05 7.61 7.58
C VAL A 5 1.43 7.24 7.02
N VAL A 6 2.44 8.07 7.29
CA VAL A 6 3.82 7.80 6.86
C VAL A 6 4.37 6.52 7.50
N ILE A 7 4.14 6.32 8.80
CA ILE A 7 4.55 5.09 9.51
C ILE A 7 3.87 3.86 8.90
N LEU A 8 2.55 3.90 8.64
CA LEU A 8 1.84 2.77 8.04
C LEU A 8 2.35 2.40 6.66
N LEU A 9 2.67 3.40 5.82
CA LEU A 9 3.29 3.17 4.50
C LEU A 9 4.65 2.48 4.65
N PHE A 10 5.48 2.92 5.59
CA PHE A 10 6.77 2.28 5.87
C PHE A 10 6.63 0.87 6.45
N VAL A 11 5.66 0.62 7.32
CA VAL A 11 5.38 -0.71 7.88
C VAL A 11 4.94 -1.67 6.77
N ALA A 12 4.00 -1.26 5.91
CA ALA A 12 3.55 -2.09 4.78
C ALA A 12 4.71 -2.43 3.82
N TYR A 13 5.57 -1.45 3.54
CA TYR A 13 6.78 -1.66 2.76
C TYR A 13 7.75 -2.64 3.44
N GLN A 14 8.06 -2.43 4.72
CA GLN A 14 9.00 -3.27 5.48
C GLN A 14 8.51 -4.71 5.56
N LEU A 15 7.20 -4.90 5.72
CA LEU A 15 6.56 -6.20 5.85
C LEU A 15 6.59 -7.00 4.54
N VAL A 16 6.51 -6.32 3.38
CA VAL A 16 6.80 -6.91 2.05
C VAL A 16 8.28 -7.19 1.88
N TYR A 17 9.14 -6.27 2.31
CA TYR A 17 10.59 -6.40 2.18
C TYR A 17 11.14 -7.57 3.01
N ASP A 18 10.64 -7.79 4.22
CA ASP A 18 11.16 -8.84 5.12
C ASP A 18 10.55 -10.22 4.84
N ASN A 19 9.27 -10.31 4.48
CA ASN A 19 8.58 -11.60 4.29
C ASN A 19 8.43 -12.03 2.81
N GLY A 20 8.47 -11.07 1.89
CA GLY A 20 8.29 -11.32 0.45
C GLY A 20 9.59 -11.62 -0.31
N LEU A 21 10.76 -11.47 0.32
CA LEU A 21 12.06 -11.60 -0.35
C LEU A 21 12.75 -12.90 0.00
N ASN A 22 12.94 -13.77 -1.00
CA ASN A 22 13.92 -14.84 -0.90
C ASN A 22 15.34 -14.24 -1.03
N ARG A 23 15.99 -13.95 0.11
CA ARG A 23 17.33 -13.34 0.21
C ARG A 23 18.45 -14.10 -0.51
N GLN A 24 18.19 -15.32 -1.02
CA GLN A 24 19.19 -16.20 -1.64
C GLN A 24 19.35 -16.03 -3.16
N ILE A 25 18.55 -15.21 -3.84
CA ILE A 25 18.62 -15.05 -5.31
C ILE A 25 19.73 -14.05 -5.69
N LYS A 26 20.93 -14.57 -6.01
CA LYS A 26 22.15 -13.81 -6.35
C LYS A 26 22.05 -12.87 -7.58
N THR A 27 21.06 -13.02 -8.44
CA THR A 27 20.88 -12.23 -9.68
C THR A 27 19.80 -11.14 -9.57
N GLY A 28 19.14 -11.01 -8.42
CA GLY A 28 17.96 -10.17 -8.25
C GLY A 28 18.21 -8.75 -7.72
N GLY A 29 19.39 -8.39 -7.22
CA GLY A 29 19.59 -7.11 -6.50
C GLY A 29 19.22 -5.85 -7.31
N LEU A 30 19.50 -5.85 -8.62
CA LEU A 30 19.27 -4.68 -9.46
C LEU A 30 17.79 -4.42 -9.74
N ALA A 31 16.98 -5.46 -9.98
CA ALA A 31 15.54 -5.33 -10.21
C ALA A 31 14.79 -4.94 -8.92
N ALA A 32 15.29 -5.37 -7.75
CA ALA A 32 14.72 -5.01 -6.46
C ALA A 32 14.89 -3.51 -6.20
N ILE A 33 16.09 -2.99 -6.48
CA ILE A 33 16.41 -1.57 -6.38
C ILE A 33 15.55 -0.74 -7.34
N HIS A 34 15.34 -1.18 -8.58
CA HIS A 34 14.53 -0.43 -9.56
C HIS A 34 13.04 -0.39 -9.21
N LEU A 35 12.51 -1.40 -8.50
CA LEU A 35 11.15 -1.38 -7.98
C LEU A 35 11.01 -0.66 -6.62
N HIS A 36 12.10 -0.49 -5.87
CA HIS A 36 12.11 0.32 -4.65
C HIS A 36 11.97 1.83 -4.92
N TYR A 37 12.57 2.34 -6.00
CA TYR A 37 12.47 3.75 -6.35
C TYR A 37 11.04 4.27 -6.54
N PRO A 38 10.16 3.62 -7.34
CA PRO A 38 8.79 4.08 -7.49
C PRO A 38 7.96 3.94 -6.20
N LEU A 39 8.27 2.95 -5.35
CA LEU A 39 7.68 2.83 -4.01
C LEU A 39 8.04 4.02 -3.12
N LEU A 40 9.33 4.33 -2.99
CA LEU A 40 9.80 5.48 -2.22
C LEU A 40 9.28 6.80 -2.79
N ALA A 41 9.29 6.95 -4.11
CA ALA A 41 8.74 8.12 -4.78
C ALA A 41 7.25 8.29 -4.48
N ALA A 42 6.47 7.21 -4.47
CA ALA A 42 5.05 7.26 -4.12
C ALA A 42 4.83 7.65 -2.65
N ILE A 43 5.60 7.08 -1.71
CA ILE A 43 5.50 7.44 -0.29
C ILE A 43 5.83 8.91 -0.06
N LEU A 44 6.91 9.40 -0.66
CA LEU A 44 7.32 10.81 -0.58
C LEU A 44 6.27 11.72 -1.23
N SER A 45 5.74 11.35 -2.39
CA SER A 45 4.70 12.11 -3.08
C SER A 45 3.41 12.21 -2.25
N ILE A 46 2.96 11.11 -1.63
CA ILE A 46 1.80 11.11 -0.72
C ILE A 46 2.05 12.08 0.45
N SER A 47 3.25 12.03 1.06
CA SER A 47 3.64 12.93 2.14
C SER A 47 3.58 14.40 1.70
N THR A 48 4.17 14.72 0.55
CA THR A 48 4.17 16.08 -0.02
C THR A 48 2.75 16.55 -0.35
N PHE A 49 1.92 15.72 -0.98
CA PHE A 49 0.54 16.10 -1.32
C PHE A 49 -0.30 16.38 -0.08
N ILE A 50 -0.18 15.57 0.98
CA ILE A 50 -0.89 15.82 2.23
C ILE A 50 -0.41 17.14 2.84
N HIS A 51 0.89 17.43 2.82
CA HIS A 51 1.42 18.69 3.34
C HIS A 51 0.91 19.92 2.56
N LEU A 52 0.95 19.88 1.22
CA LEU A 52 0.47 20.97 0.36
C LEU A 52 -1.04 21.20 0.48
N TRP A 53 -1.81 20.14 0.68
CA TRP A 53 -3.24 20.26 0.92
C TRP A 53 -3.56 20.80 2.32
N LEU A 54 -2.83 20.38 3.36
CA LEU A 54 -3.00 20.91 4.72
C LEU A 54 -2.60 22.39 4.84
N THR A 55 -1.63 22.83 4.05
CA THR A 55 -1.21 24.25 3.95
C THR A 55 -2.13 25.08 3.04
N GLN A 56 -3.17 24.46 2.47
CA GLN A 56 -4.14 25.08 1.55
C GLN A 56 -3.55 25.61 0.23
N GLU A 57 -2.33 25.19 -0.13
CA GLU A 57 -1.70 25.55 -1.40
C GLU A 57 -2.21 24.69 -2.57
N LEU A 58 -2.79 23.52 -2.27
CA LEU A 58 -3.35 22.61 -3.26
C LEU A 58 -4.87 22.57 -3.20
N ASP A 59 -5.52 22.72 -4.36
CA ASP A 59 -6.97 22.55 -4.47
C ASP A 59 -7.40 21.12 -4.06
N PRO A 60 -8.46 20.97 -3.26
CA PRO A 60 -8.94 19.66 -2.77
C PRO A 60 -9.22 18.62 -3.86
N ARG A 61 -9.69 19.03 -5.05
CA ARG A 61 -9.99 18.08 -6.14
C ARG A 61 -8.72 17.58 -6.79
N TRP A 62 -7.75 18.47 -6.98
CA TRP A 62 -6.42 18.11 -7.47
C TRP A 62 -5.68 17.22 -6.46
N PHE A 63 -5.79 17.53 -5.17
CA PHE A 63 -5.30 16.69 -4.09
C PHE A 63 -5.87 15.27 -4.17
N ALA A 64 -7.20 15.14 -4.27
CA ALA A 64 -7.87 13.84 -4.33
C ALA A 64 -7.41 13.01 -5.52
N ALA A 65 -7.24 13.62 -6.70
CA ALA A 65 -6.71 12.95 -7.88
C ALA A 65 -5.24 12.52 -7.67
N ALA A 66 -4.40 13.43 -7.18
CA ALA A 66 -2.97 13.21 -6.98
C ALA A 66 -2.69 12.11 -5.95
N ILE A 67 -3.40 12.11 -4.80
CA ILE A 67 -3.21 11.10 -3.76
C ILE A 67 -3.73 9.73 -4.17
N THR A 68 -4.85 9.67 -4.90
CA THR A 68 -5.37 8.41 -5.45
C THR A 68 -4.42 7.82 -6.48
N LEU A 69 -3.86 8.65 -7.37
CA LEU A 69 -2.86 8.22 -8.34
C LEU A 69 -1.57 7.75 -7.66
N ALA A 70 -1.09 8.48 -6.66
CA ALA A 70 0.10 8.09 -5.92
C ALA A 70 -0.09 6.76 -5.17
N LEU A 71 -1.26 6.54 -4.57
CA LEU A 71 -1.63 5.24 -3.98
C LEU A 71 -1.71 4.13 -5.03
N ALA A 72 -2.24 4.41 -6.22
CA ALA A 72 -2.24 3.45 -7.32
C ALA A 72 -0.81 3.02 -7.66
N VAL A 73 0.08 3.98 -7.88
CA VAL A 73 1.51 3.74 -8.18
C VAL A 73 2.17 2.95 -7.06
N TYR A 74 1.88 3.29 -5.80
CA TYR A 74 2.36 2.55 -4.63
C TYR A 74 1.95 1.09 -4.67
N TYR A 75 0.65 0.78 -4.81
CA TYR A 75 0.18 -0.61 -4.84
C TYR A 75 0.62 -1.38 -6.08
N PHE A 76 0.66 -0.76 -7.27
CA PHE A 76 1.18 -1.40 -8.47
C PHE A 76 2.66 -1.75 -8.33
N SER A 77 3.46 -0.84 -7.78
CA SER A 77 4.88 -1.09 -7.53
C SER A 77 5.07 -2.19 -6.49
N LEU A 78 4.24 -2.20 -5.44
CA LEU A 78 4.27 -3.22 -4.40
C LEU A 78 3.91 -4.62 -4.92
N ILE A 79 2.89 -4.73 -5.78
CA ILE A 79 2.54 -6.01 -6.43
C ILE A 79 3.61 -6.42 -7.45
N GLY A 80 4.14 -5.47 -8.21
CA GLY A 80 5.28 -5.70 -9.11
C GLY A 80 6.48 -6.26 -8.34
N TYR A 81 6.70 -5.75 -7.13
CA TYR A 81 7.76 -6.22 -6.25
C TYR A 81 7.53 -7.66 -5.78
N LEU A 82 6.31 -7.98 -5.34
CA LEU A 82 5.93 -9.34 -4.94
C LEU A 82 5.97 -10.35 -6.09
N ARG A 83 5.68 -9.92 -7.34
CA ARG A 83 5.78 -10.77 -8.53
C ARG A 83 7.22 -10.99 -8.99
N ALA A 84 8.10 -10.00 -8.81
CA ALA A 84 9.51 -10.11 -9.17
C ALA A 84 10.28 -11.05 -8.23
N TYR A 85 9.84 -11.15 -6.96
CA TYR A 85 10.43 -12.03 -5.93
C TYR A 85 9.38 -12.96 -5.33
N PRO A 86 8.86 -13.93 -6.08
CA PRO A 86 7.87 -14.86 -5.54
C PRO A 86 8.54 -15.83 -4.57
N THR A 87 8.20 -15.75 -3.27
CA THR A 87 8.43 -16.85 -2.33
C THR A 87 7.32 -17.90 -2.52
N ASN A 88 7.61 -19.20 -2.35
CA ASN A 88 6.61 -20.28 -2.50
C ASN A 88 5.37 -20.16 -1.59
N LYS A 89 5.37 -19.22 -0.64
CA LYS A 89 4.28 -18.92 0.28
C LYS A 89 3.43 -17.71 -0.12
N ILE A 90 3.67 -17.05 -1.25
CA ILE A 90 2.93 -15.85 -1.66
C ILE A 90 1.83 -16.24 -2.65
N ASP A 91 0.56 -15.92 -2.33
CA ASP A 91 -0.57 -16.10 -3.24
C ASP A 91 -0.96 -14.73 -3.83
N ILE A 92 -0.74 -14.55 -5.13
CA ILE A 92 -1.08 -13.33 -5.90
C ILE A 92 -2.21 -13.64 -6.89
N GLY A 93 -3.17 -14.48 -6.47
CA GLY A 93 -4.33 -14.83 -7.28
C GLY A 93 -5.19 -13.62 -7.69
N PHE A 94 -5.95 -13.78 -8.77
CA PHE A 94 -6.81 -12.74 -9.35
C PHE A 94 -7.75 -12.09 -8.31
N LYS A 95 -8.27 -12.85 -7.35
CA LYS A 95 -9.14 -12.36 -6.26
C LYS A 95 -8.49 -11.24 -5.44
N ARG A 96 -7.19 -11.33 -5.17
CA ARG A 96 -6.45 -10.38 -4.32
C ARG A 96 -6.09 -9.12 -5.08
N TRP A 97 -5.76 -9.26 -6.36
CA TRP A 97 -5.57 -8.12 -7.26
C TRP A 97 -6.87 -7.35 -7.45
N PHE A 98 -7.99 -8.06 -7.63
CA PHE A 98 -9.32 -7.46 -7.71
C PHE A 98 -9.68 -6.70 -6.43
N TYR A 99 -9.42 -7.28 -5.25
CA TYR A 99 -9.65 -6.61 -3.96
C TYR A 99 -8.88 -5.28 -3.88
N LEU A 100 -7.57 -5.28 -4.16
CA LEU A 100 -6.75 -4.07 -4.10
C LEU A 100 -7.23 -3.01 -5.10
N GLY A 101 -7.53 -3.40 -6.34
CA GLY A 101 -8.04 -2.48 -7.36
C GLY A 101 -9.41 -1.90 -7.00
N PHE A 102 -10.32 -2.72 -6.52
CA PHE A 102 -11.65 -2.30 -6.11
C PHE A 102 -11.62 -1.41 -4.85
N SER A 103 -10.79 -1.78 -3.87
CA SER A 103 -10.51 -1.00 -2.67
C SER A 103 -9.97 0.39 -3.02
N LEU A 104 -9.02 0.47 -3.96
CA LEU A 104 -8.48 1.74 -4.47
C LEU A 104 -9.56 2.58 -5.17
N MET A 105 -10.45 1.97 -5.95
CA MET A 105 -11.54 2.68 -6.62
C MET A 105 -12.54 3.27 -5.61
N ILE A 106 -12.93 2.51 -4.58
CA ILE A 106 -13.77 3.01 -3.49
C ILE A 106 -13.08 4.17 -2.77
N PHE A 107 -11.78 4.02 -2.46
CA PHE A 107 -11.02 5.09 -1.82
C PHE A 107 -10.93 6.33 -2.70
N GLY A 108 -10.79 6.18 -4.02
CA GLY A 108 -10.83 7.30 -4.95
C GLY A 108 -12.12 8.11 -4.84
N VAL A 109 -13.28 7.43 -4.87
CA VAL A 109 -14.59 8.09 -4.68
C VAL A 109 -14.67 8.77 -3.32
N TYR A 110 -14.29 8.08 -2.25
CA TYR A 110 -14.26 8.63 -0.90
C TYR A 110 -13.36 9.88 -0.80
N SER A 111 -12.18 9.83 -1.42
CA SER A 111 -11.20 10.91 -1.47
C SER A 111 -11.81 12.15 -2.13
N PHE A 112 -12.48 12.01 -3.27
CA PHE A 112 -13.15 13.13 -3.93
C PHE A 112 -14.28 13.74 -3.09
N MET A 113 -15.04 12.91 -2.35
CA MET A 113 -16.13 13.39 -1.51
C MET A 113 -15.65 14.08 -0.23
N THR A 114 -14.50 13.68 0.30
CA THR A 114 -14.02 14.12 1.63
C THR A 114 -12.83 15.07 1.57
N ALA A 115 -12.21 15.32 0.42
CA ALA A 115 -11.02 16.17 0.30
C ALA A 115 -11.22 17.62 0.76
N ALA A 116 -12.45 18.14 0.81
CA ALA A 116 -12.72 19.46 1.36
C ALA A 116 -12.77 19.47 2.92
N MET A 117 -12.77 18.30 3.56
CA MET A 117 -12.91 18.12 5.00
C MET A 117 -11.67 17.43 5.56
N PRO A 118 -10.73 18.18 6.16
CA PRO A 118 -9.43 17.62 6.53
C PRO A 118 -9.47 16.43 7.49
N LEU A 119 -10.34 16.51 8.49
CA LEU A 119 -10.44 15.50 9.54
C LEU A 119 -11.07 14.18 9.04
N PRO A 120 -12.25 14.17 8.39
CA PRO A 120 -12.80 12.95 7.77
C PRO A 120 -11.80 12.30 6.82
N PHE A 121 -11.20 13.08 5.91
CA PHE A 121 -10.27 12.57 4.92
C PHE A 121 -9.07 11.84 5.57
N MET A 122 -8.42 12.46 6.55
CA MET A 122 -7.25 11.87 7.22
C MET A 122 -7.62 10.60 8.00
N LEU A 123 -8.80 10.54 8.60
CA LEU A 123 -9.31 9.34 9.27
C LEU A 123 -9.56 8.22 8.27
N GLY A 124 -10.23 8.52 7.16
CA GLY A 124 -10.50 7.56 6.09
C GLY A 124 -9.24 7.03 5.43
N LEU A 125 -8.26 7.90 5.14
CA LEU A 125 -6.96 7.49 4.61
C LEU A 125 -6.22 6.56 5.58
N THR A 126 -6.26 6.87 6.88
CA THR A 126 -5.60 6.04 7.90
C THR A 126 -6.27 4.67 8.02
N ALA A 127 -7.61 4.63 8.09
CA ALA A 127 -8.36 3.38 8.14
C ALA A 127 -8.16 2.54 6.87
N TYR A 128 -8.13 3.19 5.72
CA TYR A 128 -7.85 2.56 4.43
C TYR A 128 -6.46 1.90 4.42
N LEU A 129 -5.41 2.63 4.80
CA LEU A 129 -4.05 2.09 4.84
C LEU A 129 -3.91 0.95 5.85
N LEU A 130 -4.54 1.07 7.03
CA LEU A 130 -4.53 0.01 8.03
C LEU A 130 -5.19 -1.26 7.51
N ALA A 131 -6.39 -1.14 6.92
CA ALA A 131 -7.12 -2.28 6.36
C ALA A 131 -6.34 -2.98 5.24
N ASN A 132 -5.78 -2.22 4.30
CA ASN A 132 -4.98 -2.80 3.22
C ASN A 132 -3.65 -3.40 3.72
N THR A 133 -3.04 -2.84 4.77
CA THR A 133 -1.83 -3.41 5.39
C THR A 133 -2.14 -4.75 6.06
N LEU A 134 -3.23 -4.82 6.84
CA LEU A 134 -3.68 -6.07 7.47
C LEU A 134 -4.05 -7.12 6.41
N TYR A 135 -4.78 -6.72 5.37
CA TYR A 135 -5.13 -7.60 4.26
C TYR A 135 -3.88 -8.16 3.57
N LEU A 136 -2.89 -7.31 3.32
CA LEU A 136 -1.63 -7.71 2.70
C LEU A 136 -0.84 -8.68 3.59
N TRP A 137 -0.76 -8.43 4.89
CA TRP A 137 -0.09 -9.32 5.83
C TRP A 137 -0.77 -10.69 5.93
N GLN A 138 -2.09 -10.69 6.14
CA GLN A 138 -2.85 -11.91 6.40
C GLN A 138 -3.05 -12.74 5.14
N PHE A 139 -3.52 -12.13 4.07
CA PHE A 139 -3.86 -12.88 2.87
C PHE A 139 -2.62 -13.06 2.01
N ILE A 140 -1.92 -11.98 1.64
CA ILE A 140 -0.86 -12.03 0.61
C ILE A 140 0.42 -12.69 1.10
N LEU A 141 0.87 -12.36 2.32
CA LEU A 141 2.16 -12.83 2.83
C LEU A 141 2.08 -14.10 3.69
N HIS A 142 0.94 -14.34 4.36
CA HIS A 142 0.69 -15.56 5.13
C HIS A 142 -0.59 -16.30 4.69
N PRO A 143 -0.75 -16.64 3.39
CA PRO A 143 -1.86 -17.48 2.96
C PRO A 143 -1.68 -18.88 3.57
N ASN A 144 -2.39 -19.16 4.66
CA ASN A 144 -2.38 -20.43 5.40
C ASN A 144 -1.17 -20.63 6.33
N ASP A 145 -1.00 -19.77 7.34
CA ASP A 145 -0.19 -20.15 8.50
C ASP A 145 -0.90 -21.28 9.30
N PRO A 146 -0.25 -22.43 9.55
CA PRO A 146 -0.85 -23.55 10.31
C PRO A 146 -1.20 -23.19 11.76
N LEU A 147 -0.62 -22.13 12.31
CA LEU A 147 -0.86 -21.65 13.68
C LEU A 147 -2.32 -21.23 13.97
N TYR A 148 -3.19 -21.18 12.96
CA TYR A 148 -4.62 -20.89 13.11
C TYR A 148 -5.54 -22.05 12.65
N ASN A 149 -4.97 -23.12 12.08
CA ASN A 149 -5.73 -24.27 11.58
C ASN A 149 -5.55 -25.54 12.43
N GLU A 150 -4.70 -25.53 13.47
CA GLU A 150 -4.51 -26.67 14.37
C GLU A 150 -5.48 -26.71 15.57
N SER A 151 -6.47 -25.80 15.65
CA SER A 151 -7.48 -25.86 16.72
C SER A 151 -8.80 -26.56 16.35
N ASP A 152 -8.95 -27.08 15.12
CA ASP A 152 -10.20 -27.68 14.64
C ASP A 152 -10.02 -28.99 13.83
N GLN A 153 -9.00 -29.80 14.13
CA GLN A 153 -8.93 -31.22 13.75
C GLN A 153 -8.40 -32.07 14.90
#